data_AF-A0A419Z143-F1
#
_entry.id   AF-A0A419Z143-F1
#
_cell.length_a   1.000
_cell.length_b   1.000
_cell.length_c   1.000
_cell.angle_alpha   90.00
_cell.angle_beta   90.00
_cell.angle_gamma   90.00
#
_symmetry.space_group_name_H-M   'P 1'
#
loop_
_entity.id
_entity.type
_entity.pdbx_description
1 polymer ?
#
loop_
_entity_poly.entity_id
_entity_poly.type
_entity_poly.pdbx_seq_one_letter_code
_entity_poly.pdbx_strand_id
1 'polypeptide(L)'
;MRRYSAETRQWVVRQMMPPFNRAVIELAGATGITTVTLRAWRQSARQAGEYMPGNGKTSDRWSSADKFRVVLETASLSEVETSEYCRRKGIYPEQILQWREACERANAPEVKLTAAQRKEVKAHEKRIRELERQLKRADAARAEAAALLNLRKKADAIWGKEEED
;
A
#
# COMPACT_ATOMS: atom_id res chain seq x y z
N MET A 1 -18.91 -31.29 10.10
CA MET A 1 -18.87 -30.05 9.28
C MET A 1 -20.29 -29.72 8.83
N ARG A 2 -20.83 -28.54 9.16
CA ARG A 2 -22.09 -28.06 8.57
C ARG A 2 -21.88 -27.93 7.05
N ARG A 3 -22.58 -28.75 6.26
CA ARG A 3 -22.59 -28.64 4.80
C ARG A 3 -23.59 -27.55 4.44
N TYR A 4 -23.10 -26.39 4.02
CA TYR A 4 -23.95 -25.34 3.46
C TYR A 4 -24.50 -25.81 2.10
N SER A 5 -25.77 -25.51 1.81
CA SER A 5 -26.36 -25.87 0.52
C SER A 5 -25.74 -25.06 -0.63
N ALA A 6 -25.79 -25.60 -1.84
CA ALA A 6 -25.29 -24.92 -3.04
C ALA A 6 -26.02 -23.59 -3.28
N GLU A 7 -27.32 -23.55 -3.00
CA GLU A 7 -28.17 -22.35 -3.12
C GLU A 7 -27.72 -21.25 -2.16
N THR A 8 -27.45 -21.58 -0.89
CA THR A 8 -26.96 -20.59 0.08
C THR A 8 -25.61 -20.04 -0.36
N ARG A 9 -24.70 -20.89 -0.84
CA ARG A 9 -23.40 -20.45 -1.37
C ARG A 9 -23.57 -19.49 -2.55
N GLN A 10 -24.41 -19.82 -3.52
CA GLN A 10 -24.64 -18.97 -4.70
C GLN A 10 -25.28 -17.64 -4.33
N TRP A 11 -26.28 -17.65 -3.44
CA TRP A 11 -26.90 -16.41 -2.96
C TRP A 11 -25.89 -15.51 -2.26
N VAL A 12 -25.09 -16.06 -1.36
CA VAL A 12 -24.04 -15.33 -0.63
C VAL A 12 -23.01 -14.73 -1.60
N VAL A 13 -22.59 -15.50 -2.60
CA VAL A 13 -21.65 -15.03 -3.64
C VAL A 13 -22.28 -13.87 -4.43
N ARG A 14 -23.55 -13.97 -4.85
CA ARG A 14 -24.27 -12.86 -5.50
C ARG A 14 -24.36 -11.60 -4.65
N GLN A 15 -24.52 -11.72 -3.33
CA GLN A 15 -24.54 -10.56 -2.43
C GLN A 15 -23.19 -9.84 -2.33
N MET A 16 -22.08 -10.57 -2.53
CA MET A 16 -20.74 -9.99 -2.54
C MET A 16 -20.36 -9.38 -3.90
N MET A 17 -21.11 -9.71 -4.97
CA MET A 17 -20.94 -9.15 -6.32
C MET A 17 -21.68 -7.82 -6.50
N PRO A 18 -21.37 -7.04 -7.55
CA PRO A 18 -22.21 -5.93 -7.95
C PRO A 18 -23.62 -6.40 -8.32
N PRO A 19 -24.64 -5.59 -8.05
CA PRO A 19 -24.60 -4.20 -7.57
C PRO A 19 -24.41 -4.06 -6.06
N PHE A 20 -24.58 -5.12 -5.27
CA PHE A 20 -24.69 -5.04 -3.82
C PHE A 20 -23.36 -4.85 -3.08
N ASN A 21 -22.28 -5.48 -3.56
CA ASN A 21 -20.92 -5.35 -3.03
C ASN A 21 -20.81 -5.53 -1.50
N ARG A 22 -21.66 -6.35 -0.87
CA ARG A 22 -21.74 -6.45 0.59
C ARG A 22 -20.44 -6.96 1.22
N ALA A 23 -20.09 -6.42 2.37
CA ALA A 23 -18.87 -6.80 3.06
C ALA A 23 -18.99 -8.20 3.67
N VAL A 24 -17.87 -8.93 3.73
CA VAL A 24 -17.83 -10.27 4.35
C VAL A 24 -18.25 -10.24 5.82
N ILE A 25 -17.97 -9.14 6.53
CA ILE A 25 -18.31 -8.98 7.95
C ILE A 25 -19.83 -8.83 8.12
N GLU A 26 -20.47 -8.02 7.28
CA GLU A 26 -21.93 -7.86 7.28
C GLU A 26 -22.63 -9.18 6.95
N LEU A 27 -22.16 -9.90 5.95
CA LEU A 27 -22.70 -11.20 5.58
C LEU A 27 -22.49 -12.25 6.67
N ALA A 28 -21.38 -12.22 7.39
CA ALA A 28 -21.15 -13.11 8.52
C ALA A 28 -22.16 -12.86 9.64
N GLY A 29 -22.45 -11.59 9.96
CA GLY A 29 -23.48 -11.22 10.94
C GLY A 29 -24.89 -11.62 10.50
N ALA A 30 -25.24 -11.40 9.23
CA ALA A 30 -26.58 -11.68 8.71
C ALA A 30 -26.87 -13.17 8.50
N THR A 31 -25.88 -13.95 8.08
CA THR A 31 -26.07 -15.37 7.70
C THR A 31 -25.61 -16.35 8.77
N GLY A 32 -24.87 -15.89 9.78
CA GLY A 32 -24.22 -16.75 10.77
C GLY A 32 -23.10 -17.63 10.18
N ILE A 33 -22.68 -17.39 8.94
CA ILE A 33 -21.58 -18.11 8.29
C ILE A 33 -20.25 -17.49 8.72
N THR A 34 -19.27 -18.33 9.03
CA THR A 34 -17.96 -17.83 9.47
C THR A 34 -17.30 -16.97 8.39
N THR A 35 -16.60 -15.91 8.82
CA THR A 35 -15.85 -15.04 7.91
C THR A 35 -14.81 -15.81 7.10
N VAL A 36 -14.27 -16.91 7.64
CA VAL A 36 -13.31 -17.79 6.96
C VAL A 36 -13.97 -18.48 5.75
N THR A 37 -15.14 -19.08 5.94
CA THR A 37 -15.88 -19.75 4.84
C THR A 37 -16.30 -18.75 3.76
N LEU A 38 -16.80 -17.59 4.16
CA LEU A 38 -17.18 -16.51 3.24
C LEU A 38 -15.98 -16.01 2.41
N ARG A 39 -14.80 -15.84 3.03
CA ARG A 39 -13.56 -15.48 2.33
C ARG A 39 -13.14 -16.56 1.34
N ALA A 40 -13.25 -17.84 1.71
CA ALA A 40 -12.92 -18.96 0.85
C ALA A 40 -13.81 -18.99 -0.40
N TRP A 41 -15.13 -18.86 -0.25
CA TRP A 41 -16.04 -18.80 -1.39
C TRP A 41 -15.79 -17.58 -2.29
N ARG A 42 -15.49 -16.44 -1.68
CA ARG A 42 -15.09 -15.24 -2.41
C ARG A 42 -13.83 -15.46 -3.26
N GLN A 43 -12.86 -16.17 -2.70
CA GLN A 43 -11.61 -16.51 -3.39
C GLN A 43 -11.86 -17.53 -4.52
N SER A 44 -12.68 -18.55 -4.29
CA SER A 44 -13.06 -19.51 -5.33
C SER A 44 -13.80 -18.83 -6.49
N ALA A 45 -14.72 -17.89 -6.19
CA ALA A 45 -15.42 -17.12 -7.22
C ALA A 45 -14.44 -16.29 -8.07
N ARG A 46 -13.46 -15.64 -7.43
CA ARG A 46 -12.39 -14.91 -8.14
C ARG A 46 -11.55 -15.82 -9.04
N GLN A 47 -11.22 -17.03 -8.57
CA GLN A 47 -10.48 -18.01 -9.36
C GLN A 47 -11.30 -18.53 -10.55
N ALA A 48 -12.63 -18.60 -10.42
CA ALA A 48 -13.55 -18.91 -11.51
C ALA A 48 -13.75 -17.74 -12.49
N GLY A 49 -13.06 -16.60 -12.28
CA GLY A 49 -13.16 -15.42 -13.14
C GLY A 49 -14.31 -14.47 -12.79
N GLU A 50 -15.10 -14.76 -11.75
CA GLU A 50 -16.20 -13.90 -11.33
C GLU A 50 -15.69 -12.62 -10.64
N TYR A 51 -16.33 -11.50 -10.98
CA TYR A 51 -15.97 -10.18 -10.46
C TYR A 51 -16.44 -10.02 -9.01
N MET A 52 -15.46 -9.92 -8.10
CA MET A 52 -15.72 -9.93 -6.68
C MET A 52 -15.04 -8.74 -6.00
N PRO A 53 -15.75 -7.62 -5.80
CA PRO A 53 -15.18 -6.39 -5.25
C PRO A 53 -14.54 -6.60 -3.87
N GLY A 54 -13.46 -5.86 -3.64
CA GLY A 54 -12.62 -6.05 -2.47
C GLY A 54 -13.12 -5.31 -1.22
N ASN A 55 -13.64 -6.07 -0.25
CA ASN A 55 -13.53 -5.94 1.23
C ASN A 55 -13.49 -4.55 1.92
N GLY A 56 -13.87 -3.44 1.30
CA GLY A 56 -13.64 -2.10 1.87
C GLY A 56 -12.15 -1.80 2.10
N LYS A 57 -11.27 -2.37 1.27
CA LYS A 57 -9.82 -2.16 1.40
C LYS A 57 -9.42 -0.85 0.72
N THR A 58 -8.55 -0.08 1.37
CA THR A 58 -7.82 1.02 0.75
C THR A 58 -7.10 0.56 -0.52
N SER A 59 -7.02 1.46 -1.50
CA SER A 59 -6.45 1.28 -2.84
C SER A 59 -5.07 0.59 -2.89
N ASP A 60 -4.26 0.71 -1.82
CA ASP A 60 -2.96 0.04 -1.71
C ASP A 60 -3.03 -1.49 -1.61
N ARG A 61 -4.16 -2.05 -1.19
CA ARG A 61 -4.32 -3.51 -1.05
C ARG A 61 -5.03 -4.17 -2.24
N TRP A 62 -5.16 -3.45 -3.35
CA TRP A 62 -5.74 -3.95 -4.60
C TRP A 62 -4.70 -4.74 -5.40
N SER A 63 -5.12 -5.89 -5.94
CA SER A 63 -4.26 -6.68 -6.82
C SER A 63 -4.04 -5.98 -8.16
N SER A 64 -2.95 -6.31 -8.88
CA SER A 64 -2.70 -5.76 -10.23
C SER A 64 -3.86 -6.03 -11.19
N ALA A 65 -4.44 -7.23 -11.14
CA ALA A 65 -5.61 -7.61 -11.92
C ALA A 65 -6.85 -6.77 -11.59
N ASP A 66 -7.07 -6.47 -10.31
CA ASP A 66 -8.21 -5.63 -9.90
C ASP A 66 -8.01 -4.16 -10.35
N LYS A 67 -6.79 -3.63 -10.24
CA LYS A 67 -6.44 -2.28 -10.73
C LYS A 67 -6.64 -2.15 -12.23
N PHE A 68 -6.17 -3.14 -13.00
CA PHE A 68 -6.37 -3.18 -14.46
C PHE A 68 -7.85 -3.23 -14.83
N ARG A 69 -8.65 -4.02 -14.11
CA ARG A 69 -10.09 -4.12 -14.35
C ARG A 69 -10.81 -2.80 -14.09
N VAL A 70 -10.45 -2.07 -13.03
CA VAL A 70 -10.99 -0.71 -12.80
C VAL A 70 -10.69 0.20 -13.97
N VAL A 71 -9.44 0.22 -14.45
CA VAL A 71 -9.03 1.04 -15.60
C VAL A 71 -9.89 0.72 -16.83
N LEU A 72 -10.15 -0.57 -17.10
CA LEU A 72 -11.03 -1.01 -18.19
C LEU A 72 -12.48 -0.55 -17.98
N GLU A 73 -13.04 -0.72 -16.79
CA GLU A 73 -14.43 -0.32 -16.46
C GLU A 73 -14.62 1.19 -16.57
N THR A 74 -13.61 1.99 -16.20
CA THR A 74 -13.69 3.46 -16.26
C THR A 74 -13.27 4.05 -17.60
N ALA A 75 -12.74 3.26 -18.54
CA ALA A 75 -12.22 3.76 -19.81
C ALA A 75 -13.29 4.45 -20.68
N SER A 76 -14.54 4.01 -20.59
CA SER A 76 -15.67 4.57 -21.34
C SER A 76 -16.55 5.53 -20.52
N LEU A 77 -16.23 5.74 -19.24
CA LEU A 77 -17.04 6.57 -18.35
C LEU A 77 -16.66 8.05 -18.48
N SER A 78 -17.65 8.93 -18.35
CA SER A 78 -17.41 10.36 -18.17
C SER A 78 -16.78 10.67 -16.80
N GLU A 79 -16.30 11.89 -16.61
CA GLU A 79 -15.69 12.33 -15.35
C GLU A 79 -16.67 12.26 -14.16
N VAL A 80 -17.95 12.55 -14.42
CA VAL A 80 -19.03 12.47 -13.42
C VAL A 80 -19.27 11.02 -13.01
N GLU A 81 -19.42 10.12 -13.98
CA GLU A 81 -19.62 8.69 -13.73
C GLU A 81 -18.41 8.04 -13.06
N THR A 82 -17.20 8.48 -13.43
CA THR A 82 -15.96 8.06 -12.79
C THR A 82 -15.93 8.51 -11.32
N SER A 83 -16.36 9.72 -11.03
CA SER A 83 -16.46 10.23 -9.65
C SER A 83 -17.46 9.44 -8.80
N GLU A 84 -18.61 9.06 -9.37
CA GLU A 84 -19.58 8.18 -8.71
C GLU A 84 -19.05 6.75 -8.52
N TYR A 85 -18.35 6.22 -9.52
CA TYR A 85 -17.68 4.93 -9.45
C TYR A 85 -16.65 4.92 -8.30
N CYS A 86 -15.81 5.97 -8.24
CA CYS A 86 -14.82 6.21 -7.20
C CYS A 86 -15.42 6.20 -5.80
N ARG A 87 -16.52 6.94 -5.58
CA ARG A 87 -17.25 6.98 -4.30
C ARG A 87 -17.80 5.61 -3.91
N ARG A 88 -18.37 4.86 -4.86
CA ARG A 88 -18.92 3.51 -4.59
C ARG A 88 -17.84 2.48 -4.27
N LYS A 89 -16.65 2.61 -4.88
CA LYS A 89 -15.54 1.65 -4.74
C LYS A 89 -14.51 2.04 -3.68
N GLY A 90 -14.60 3.26 -3.13
CA GLY A 90 -13.65 3.78 -2.15
C GLY A 90 -12.26 4.02 -2.74
N ILE A 91 -12.20 4.53 -3.96
CA ILE A 91 -10.96 4.85 -4.69
C ILE A 91 -11.02 6.31 -5.14
N TYR A 92 -9.87 6.96 -5.27
CA TYR A 92 -9.80 8.33 -5.78
C TYR A 92 -9.56 8.35 -7.29
N PRO A 93 -10.12 9.32 -8.04
CA PRO A 93 -9.92 9.45 -9.49
C PRO A 93 -8.45 9.48 -9.90
N GLU A 94 -7.60 10.13 -9.10
CA GLU A 94 -6.15 10.23 -9.34
C GLU A 94 -5.48 8.85 -9.34
N GLN A 95 -6.01 7.90 -8.57
CA GLN A 95 -5.47 6.53 -8.52
C GLN A 95 -5.80 5.75 -9.78
N ILE A 96 -6.99 5.97 -10.34
CA ILE A 96 -7.39 5.39 -11.62
C ILE A 96 -6.47 5.90 -12.73
N LEU A 97 -6.17 7.21 -12.74
CA LEU A 97 -5.23 7.80 -13.68
C LEU A 97 -3.83 7.19 -13.54
N GLN A 98 -3.31 7.06 -12.32
CA GLN A 98 -2.02 6.40 -12.08
C GLN A 98 -2.00 4.95 -12.57
N TRP A 99 -3.07 4.19 -12.35
CA TRP A 99 -3.16 2.81 -12.81
C TRP A 99 -3.27 2.73 -14.34
N ARG A 100 -3.97 3.68 -14.96
CA ARG A 100 -4.05 3.78 -16.42
C ARG A 100 -2.67 4.05 -17.02
N GLU A 101 -1.95 5.03 -16.50
CA GLU A 101 -0.57 5.31 -16.95
C GLU A 101 0.35 4.09 -16.76
N ALA A 102 0.23 3.39 -15.64
CA ALA A 102 1.01 2.18 -15.40
C ALA A 102 0.67 1.07 -16.42
N CYS A 103 -0.59 0.93 -16.82
CA CYS A 103 -1.01 -0.02 -17.85
C CYS A 103 -0.50 0.39 -19.24
N GLU A 104 -0.56 1.68 -19.59
CA GLU A 104 -0.03 2.20 -20.85
C GLU A 104 1.49 2.01 -20.95
N ARG A 105 2.21 2.17 -19.84
CA ARG A 105 3.67 1.96 -19.75
C ARG A 105 4.08 0.49 -19.59
N ALA A 106 3.15 -0.44 -19.35
CA ALA A 106 3.48 -1.83 -19.04
C ALA A 106 4.21 -2.56 -20.17
N ASN A 107 3.90 -2.21 -21.43
CA ASN A 107 4.55 -2.75 -22.63
C ASN A 107 5.60 -1.80 -23.21
N ALA A 108 5.91 -0.69 -22.52
CA ALA A 108 7.02 0.15 -22.94
C ALA A 108 8.28 -0.73 -22.93
N PRO A 109 9.15 -0.64 -23.95
CA PRO A 109 10.40 -1.37 -23.91
C PRO A 109 11.09 -1.01 -22.61
N GLU A 110 11.44 -2.02 -21.79
CA GLU A 110 12.32 -1.79 -20.64
C GLU A 110 13.47 -0.94 -21.18
N VAL A 111 13.60 0.28 -20.67
CA VAL A 111 14.72 1.14 -21.00
C VAL A 111 15.92 0.43 -20.40
N LYS A 112 16.51 -0.48 -21.17
CA LYS A 112 17.72 -1.18 -20.81
C LYS A 112 18.76 -0.09 -20.62
N LEU A 113 18.99 0.28 -19.35
CA LEU A 113 20.00 1.26 -18.99
C LEU A 113 21.26 0.92 -19.76
N THR A 114 21.76 1.88 -20.52
CA THR A 114 22.99 1.70 -21.28
C THR A 114 24.11 1.32 -20.30
N ALA A 115 25.18 0.68 -20.80
CA ALA A 115 26.31 0.33 -19.94
C ALA A 115 26.89 1.55 -19.19
N ALA A 116 26.80 2.75 -19.79
CA ALA A 116 27.16 4.02 -19.17
C ALA A 116 26.21 4.37 -18.01
N GLN A 117 24.89 4.37 -18.23
CA GLN A 117 23.90 4.66 -17.19
C GLN A 117 23.97 3.68 -16.02
N ARG A 118 24.24 2.39 -16.27
CA ARG A 118 24.44 1.40 -15.20
C ARG A 118 25.69 1.70 -14.37
N LYS A 119 26.76 2.20 -14.99
CA LYS A 119 27.98 2.61 -14.28
C LYS A 119 27.72 3.86 -13.44
N GLU A 120 26.97 4.83 -13.96
CA GLU A 120 26.56 6.03 -13.23
C GLU A 120 25.70 5.68 -12.00
N VAL A 121 24.66 4.86 -12.17
CA VAL A 121 23.83 4.40 -11.04
C VAL A 121 24.69 3.74 -9.95
N LYS A 122 25.61 2.85 -10.32
CA LYS A 122 26.54 2.23 -9.35
C LYS A 122 27.49 3.23 -8.70
N ALA A 123 27.94 4.26 -9.43
CA ALA A 123 28.78 5.32 -8.87
C ALA A 123 28.00 6.17 -7.86
N HIS A 124 26.76 6.52 -8.19
CA HIS A 124 25.85 7.24 -7.28
C HIS A 124 25.54 6.41 -6.03
N GLU A 125 25.22 5.13 -6.16
CA GLU A 125 25.00 4.24 -5.00
C GLU A 125 26.21 4.16 -4.07
N LYS A 126 27.43 4.07 -4.64
CA LYS A 126 28.66 4.11 -3.85
C LYS A 126 28.84 5.44 -3.14
N ARG A 127 28.56 6.55 -3.82
CA ARG A 127 28.67 7.89 -3.23
C ARG A 127 27.67 8.08 -2.10
N ILE A 128 26.43 7.63 -2.27
CA ILE A 128 25.39 7.67 -1.23
C ILE A 128 25.86 6.89 0.01
N ARG A 129 26.34 5.65 -0.16
CA ARG A 129 26.84 4.84 0.97
C ARG A 129 28.02 5.48 1.70
N GLU A 130 28.92 6.13 0.97
CA GLU A 130 30.05 6.82 1.59
C GLU A 130 29.59 8.05 2.38
N LEU A 131 28.69 8.85 1.79
CA LEU A 131 28.09 10.00 2.47
C LEU A 131 27.30 9.58 3.72
N GLU A 132 26.53 8.51 3.66
CA GLU A 132 25.81 7.95 4.83
C GLU A 132 26.76 7.53 5.94
N ARG A 133 27.92 6.95 5.61
CA ARG A 133 28.94 6.59 6.61
C ARG A 133 29.57 7.81 7.26
N GLN A 134 29.90 8.81 6.46
CA GLN A 134 30.47 10.06 6.96
C GLN A 134 29.49 10.78 7.88
N LEU A 135 28.21 10.83 7.49
CA LEU A 135 27.13 11.38 8.30
C LEU A 135 27.03 10.65 9.65
N LYS A 136 27.00 9.31 9.65
CA LYS A 136 26.98 8.53 10.89
C LYS A 136 28.17 8.80 11.82
N ARG A 137 29.39 8.94 11.27
CA ARG A 137 30.57 9.26 12.08
C ARG A 137 30.51 10.68 12.66
N ALA A 138 30.07 11.65 11.85
CA ALA A 138 29.91 13.04 12.30
C ALA A 138 28.83 13.16 13.38
N ASP A 139 27.69 12.46 13.20
CA ASP A 139 26.61 12.43 14.19
C ASP A 139 27.05 11.76 15.49
N ALA A 140 27.86 10.69 15.43
CA ALA A 140 28.42 10.05 16.62
C ALA A 140 29.35 11.00 17.40
N ALA A 141 30.30 11.65 16.72
CA ALA A 141 31.18 12.63 17.34
C ALA A 141 30.41 13.82 17.93
N ARG A 142 29.35 14.27 17.24
CA ARG A 142 28.46 15.33 17.73
C ARG A 142 27.66 14.88 18.95
N ALA A 143 27.20 13.63 18.99
CA ALA A 143 26.49 13.07 20.13
C ALA A 143 27.40 12.94 21.36
N GLU A 144 28.65 12.53 21.16
CA GLU A 144 29.68 12.49 22.22
C GLU A 144 29.95 13.89 22.78
N ALA A 145 30.15 14.89 21.92
CA ALA A 145 30.33 16.28 22.35
C ALA A 145 29.12 16.82 23.13
N ALA A 146 27.89 16.50 22.68
CA ALA A 146 26.67 16.86 23.39
C ALA A 146 26.56 16.14 24.75
N ALA A 147 26.99 14.88 24.84
CA ALA A 147 27.03 14.13 26.10
C ALA A 147 28.02 14.74 27.08
N LEU A 148 29.24 15.10 26.65
CA LEU A 148 30.23 15.78 27.47
C LEU A 148 29.72 17.13 27.98
N LEU A 149 29.09 17.92 27.12
CA LEU A 149 28.50 19.21 27.50
C LEU A 149 27.35 19.04 28.51
N ASN A 150 26.55 17.99 28.37
CA ASN A 150 25.51 17.65 29.35
C ASN A 150 26.07 17.20 30.69
N LEU A 151 27.17 16.42 30.68
CA LEU A 151 27.86 16.00 31.91
C LEU A 151 28.48 17.20 32.62
N ARG A 152 29.14 18.11 31.90
CA ARG A 152 29.66 19.37 32.46
C ARG A 152 28.55 20.18 33.13
N LYS A 153 27.43 20.41 32.43
CA LYS A 153 26.26 21.11 32.99
C LYS A 153 25.72 20.46 34.27
N LYS A 154 25.69 19.13 34.34
CA LYS A 154 25.24 18.41 35.54
C LYS A 154 26.25 18.53 36.68
N ALA A 155 27.54 18.49 36.39
CA ALA A 155 28.58 18.69 37.39
C ALA A 155 28.54 20.12 37.96
N ASP A 156 28.47 21.14 37.10
CA ASP A 156 28.31 22.55 37.49
C ASP A 156 27.08 22.77 38.39
N ALA A 157 25.99 22.03 38.14
CA ALA A 157 24.75 22.12 38.94
C ALA A 157 24.87 21.47 40.34
N ILE A 158 25.74 20.48 40.51
CA ILE A 158 25.94 19.77 41.79
C ILE A 158 27.02 20.43 42.62
N TRP A 159 28.16 20.79 42.01
CA TRP A 159 29.35 21.27 42.70
C TRP A 159 29.55 22.79 42.60
N GLY A 160 28.73 23.50 41.82
CA GLY A 160 28.96 24.91 41.47
C GLY A 160 29.98 25.03 40.32
N LYS A 161 30.05 26.21 39.70
CA LYS A 161 31.07 26.49 38.69
C LYS A 161 32.38 26.84 39.40
N GLU A 162 33.49 26.23 39.02
CA GLU A 162 34.80 26.85 39.24
C GLU A 162 34.80 28.17 38.43
N GLU A 163 34.95 29.30 39.12
CA GLU A 163 35.18 30.57 38.43
C GLU A 163 36.54 30.47 37.73
N GLU A 164 36.52 30.46 36.40
CA GLU A 164 37.72 30.52 35.56
C GLU A 164 38.31 31.94 35.72
N ASP A 165 39.44 32.08 36.44
CA ASP A 165 40.31 33.27 36.43
C ASP A 165 40.97 33.47 35.03
#